data_AF-A0A848U341-F1
#
_entry.id   AF-A0A848U341-F1
#
_cell.length_a   1.000
_cell.length_b   1.000
_cell.length_c   1.000
_cell.angle_alpha   90.00
_cell.angle_beta   90.00
_cell.angle_gamma   90.00
#
_symmetry.space_group_name_H-M   'P 1'
#
loop_
_entity.id
_entity.type
_entity.pdbx_description
1 polymer ?
#
loop_
_entity_poly.entity_id
_entity_poly.type
_entity_poly.pdbx_seq_one_letter_code
_entity_poly.pdbx_strand_id
1 'polypeptide(L)'
;MSELQLSAKLVADIQSLLQEHDPASQDPGVTSQYLCAVVGFLLGQQDMPSGQKADVLDQLSAFMKHVAEDVESQKTQASAPTPPTQEAFGIWKPAK
;
A
#
# COMPACT_ATOMS: atom_id res chain seq x y z
N MET A 1 -13.93 -2.33 -9.94
CA MET A 1 -13.27 -2.03 -8.66
C MET A 1 -12.07 -1.17 -9.03
N SER A 2 -12.14 0.15 -8.82
CA SER A 2 -10.99 1.01 -9.11
C SER A 2 -9.84 0.59 -8.23
N GLU A 3 -8.73 0.11 -8.82
CA GLU A 3 -7.49 -0.10 -8.10
C GLU A 3 -7.14 1.18 -7.36
N LEU A 4 -7.03 1.08 -6.04
CA LEU A 4 -6.76 2.22 -5.18
C LEU A 4 -5.32 2.65 -5.41
N GLN A 5 -5.10 3.57 -6.36
CA GLN A 5 -3.78 4.14 -6.62
C GLN A 5 -3.44 5.15 -5.52
N LEU A 6 -2.82 4.66 -4.44
CA LEU A 6 -2.15 5.50 -3.45
C LEU A 6 -0.98 6.22 -4.13
N SER A 7 -1.20 7.46 -4.54
CA SER A 7 -0.11 8.29 -5.02
C SER A 7 0.87 8.53 -3.87
N ALA A 8 2.17 8.40 -4.13
CA ALA A 8 3.21 8.69 -3.14
C ALA A 8 3.08 10.10 -2.56
N LYS A 9 2.58 11.05 -3.37
CA LYS A 9 2.28 12.42 -2.94
C LYS A 9 1.19 12.47 -1.87
N LEU A 10 0.07 11.77 -2.07
CA LEU A 10 -1.02 11.75 -1.09
C LEU A 10 -0.54 11.18 0.26
N VAL A 11 0.24 10.10 0.22
CA VAL A 11 0.80 9.48 1.43
C VAL A 11 1.74 10.46 2.15
N ALA A 12 2.58 11.17 1.40
CA ALA A 12 3.50 12.17 1.97
C ALA A 12 2.75 13.38 2.57
N ASP A 13 1.74 13.90 1.87
CA ASP A 13 0.92 15.03 2.34
C ASP A 13 0.23 14.68 3.68
N ILE A 14 -0.33 13.45 3.77
CA ILE A 14 -0.99 12.98 4.99
C ILE A 14 0.00 12.80 6.14
N GLN A 15 1.18 12.24 5.89
CA GLN A 15 2.22 12.12 6.92
C GLN A 15 2.67 13.48 7.43
N SER A 16 2.85 14.46 6.54
CA SER A 16 3.22 15.82 6.92
C SER A 16 2.16 16.45 7.81
N LEU A 17 0.88 16.33 7.45
CA LEU A 17 -0.23 16.87 8.24
C LEU A 17 -0.28 16.23 9.64
N LEU A 18 -0.10 14.91 9.75
CA LEU A 18 -0.07 14.24 11.05
C LEU A 18 1.09 14.73 11.91
N GLN A 19 2.26 14.99 11.33
CA GLN A 19 3.43 15.49 12.06
C GLN A 19 3.24 16.91 12.59
N GLU A 20 2.40 17.73 11.95
CA GLU A 20 2.02 19.05 12.48
C GLU A 20 1.21 18.95 13.78
N HIS A 21 0.47 17.85 13.95
CA HIS A 21 -0.38 17.61 15.13
C HIS A 21 0.31 16.78 16.21
N ASP A 22 1.12 15.79 15.82
CA ASP A 22 1.89 14.94 16.72
C ASP A 22 3.24 14.55 16.09
N PRO A 23 4.37 15.06 16.61
CA PRO A 23 5.70 14.68 16.13
C PRO A 23 5.99 13.17 16.18
N ALA A 24 5.34 12.42 17.08
CA ALA A 24 5.50 10.98 17.18
C ALA A 24 4.95 10.25 15.93
N SER A 25 4.12 10.90 15.12
CA SER A 25 3.63 10.34 13.86
C SER A 25 4.70 10.21 12.77
N GLN A 26 5.95 10.68 13.00
CA GLN A 26 7.08 10.30 12.14
C GLN A 26 7.31 8.79 12.12
N ASP A 27 6.95 8.08 13.19
CA ASP A 27 6.94 6.63 13.18
C ASP A 27 5.82 6.11 12.26
N PRO A 28 6.13 5.27 11.25
CA PRO A 28 5.13 4.74 10.35
C PRO A 28 4.01 3.97 11.06
N GLY A 29 4.32 3.28 12.17
CA GLY A 29 3.33 2.55 12.97
C GLY A 29 2.37 3.48 13.70
N VAL A 30 2.85 4.62 14.21
CA VAL A 30 2.00 5.67 14.79
C VAL A 30 1.13 6.32 13.72
N THR A 31 1.69 6.66 12.55
CA THR A 31 0.90 7.15 11.41
C THR A 31 -0.23 6.17 11.03
N SER A 32 0.07 4.88 10.90
CA SER A 32 -0.94 3.87 10.58
C SER A 32 -2.06 3.81 11.63
N GLN A 33 -1.74 3.95 12.92
CA GLN A 33 -2.75 3.99 13.98
C GLN A 33 -3.66 5.21 13.86
N TYR A 34 -3.11 6.40 13.57
CA TYR A 34 -3.90 7.60 13.32
C TYR A 34 -4.87 7.42 12.16
N LEU A 35 -4.43 6.83 11.04
CA LEU A 35 -5.30 6.58 9.88
C LEU A 35 -6.43 5.62 10.22
N CYS A 36 -6.15 4.55 10.97
CA CYS A 36 -7.17 3.63 11.46
C CYS A 36 -8.17 4.34 12.40
N ALA A 37 -7.69 5.20 13.29
CA ALA A 37 -8.55 5.97 14.18
C ALA A 37 -9.45 6.94 13.42
N VAL A 38 -8.94 7.61 12.39
CA VAL A 38 -9.73 8.50 11.51
C VAL A 38 -10.84 7.72 10.82
N VAL A 39 -10.55 6.53 10.27
CA VAL A 39 -11.57 5.67 9.65
C VAL A 39 -12.63 5.27 10.67
N GLY A 40 -12.22 4.81 11.86
CA GLY A 40 -13.13 4.44 12.94
C GLY A 40 -14.02 5.61 13.40
N PHE A 41 -13.45 6.82 13.49
CA PHE A 41 -14.18 8.04 13.85
C PHE A 41 -15.22 8.43 12.78
N LEU A 42 -14.84 8.43 11.50
CA LEU A 42 -15.75 8.75 10.39
C LEU A 42 -16.92 7.76 10.35
N LEU A 43 -16.65 6.47 10.50
CA LEU A 43 -17.67 5.44 10.55
C LEU A 43 -18.53 5.52 11.83
N GLY A 44 -17.90 5.88 12.96
CA GLY A 44 -18.56 6.13 14.23
C GLY A 44 -19.67 7.19 14.13
N GLN A 45 -19.43 8.25 13.37
CA GLN A 45 -20.38 9.34 13.12
C GLN A 45 -21.51 8.99 12.15
N GLN A 46 -21.41 7.89 11.38
CA GLN A 46 -22.48 7.48 10.49
C GLN A 46 -23.65 6.92 11.29
N ASP A 47 -24.85 7.39 10.94
CA ASP A 47 -26.11 6.80 11.39
C ASP A 47 -26.37 5.53 10.58
N MET A 48 -25.98 4.39 11.15
CA MET A 48 -26.11 3.08 10.53
C MET A 48 -26.43 2.02 11.58
N PRO A 49 -27.19 0.98 11.22
CA PRO A 49 -27.43 -0.16 12.10
C PRO A 49 -26.12 -0.80 12.56
N SER A 50 -26.05 -1.19 13.83
CA SER A 50 -24.81 -1.71 14.45
C SER A 50 -24.19 -2.90 13.70
N GLY A 51 -25.02 -3.79 13.15
CA GLY A 51 -24.56 -4.94 12.36
C GLY A 51 -23.86 -4.52 11.08
N GLN A 52 -24.43 -3.55 10.36
CA GLN A 52 -23.84 -3.04 9.12
C GLN A 52 -22.51 -2.31 9.37
N LYS A 53 -22.37 -1.65 10.52
CA LYS A 53 -21.12 -1.01 10.94
C LYS A 53 -20.01 -2.03 11.14
N ALA A 54 -20.31 -3.16 11.78
CA ALA A 54 -19.36 -4.24 11.98
C ALA A 54 -18.92 -4.86 10.64
N ASP A 55 -19.87 -5.14 9.75
CA ASP A 55 -19.57 -5.71 8.43
C ASP A 55 -18.63 -4.81 7.61
N VAL A 56 -18.82 -3.49 7.67
CA VAL A 56 -17.95 -2.51 6.99
C VAL A 56 -16.53 -2.52 7.58
N LEU A 57 -16.39 -2.60 8.91
CA LEU A 57 -15.09 -2.68 9.56
C LEU A 57 -14.34 -3.96 9.17
N ASP A 58 -15.03 -5.09 9.10
CA ASP A 58 -14.44 -6.36 8.69
C ASP A 58 -13.96 -6.31 7.22
N GLN A 59 -14.76 -5.73 6.33
CA GLN A 59 -14.36 -5.51 4.93
C GLN A 59 -13.15 -4.59 4.81
N LEU A 60 -13.12 -3.49 5.57
CA LEU A 60 -11.98 -2.57 5.60
C LEU A 60 -10.71 -3.24 6.14
N SER A 61 -10.83 -4.07 7.18
CA SER A 61 -9.72 -4.85 7.74
C SER A 61 -9.14 -5.82 6.72
N ALA A 62 -10.00 -6.58 6.03
CA ALA A 62 -9.59 -7.49 4.97
C ALA A 62 -8.91 -6.75 3.82
N PHE A 63 -9.46 -5.60 3.42
CA PHE A 63 -8.89 -4.74 2.39
C PHE A 63 -7.51 -4.20 2.79
N MET A 64 -7.34 -3.66 4.00
CA MET A 64 -6.06 -3.16 4.49
C MET A 64 -4.99 -4.27 4.52
N LYS A 65 -5.36 -5.48 4.92
CA LYS A 65 -4.47 -6.65 4.89
C LYS A 65 -4.01 -6.95 3.46
N HIS A 66 -4.93 -6.98 2.50
CA HIS A 66 -4.61 -7.22 1.10
C HIS A 66 -3.66 -6.16 0.52
N VAL A 67 -3.89 -4.88 0.82
CA VAL A 67 -3.02 -3.78 0.37
C VAL A 67 -1.61 -3.92 0.96
N ALA A 68 -1.48 -4.28 2.24
CA ALA A 68 -0.19 -4.50 2.87
C ALA A 68 0.61 -5.65 2.21
N GLU A 69 -0.06 -6.78 1.95
CA GLU A 69 0.50 -7.93 1.26
C GLU A 69 0.92 -7.60 -0.19
N ASP A 70 0.13 -6.79 -0.90
CA ASP A 70 0.44 -6.36 -2.27
C ASP A 70 1.67 -5.45 -2.32
N VAL A 71 1.76 -4.46 -1.43
CA VAL A 71 2.94 -3.57 -1.33
C VAL A 71 4.22 -4.35 -0.98
N GLU A 72 4.12 -5.35 -0.10
CA GLU A 72 5.25 -6.25 0.21
C GLU A 72 5.66 -7.10 -1.00
N SER A 73 4.69 -7.63 -1.73
CA SER A 73 4.92 -8.41 -2.94
C SER A 73 5.61 -7.59 -4.03
N GLN A 74 5.18 -6.35 -4.24
CA GLN A 74 5.80 -5.43 -5.21
C GLN A 74 7.26 -5.09 -4.84
N LYS A 75 7.57 -4.88 -3.56
CA LYS A 75 8.96 -4.67 -3.09
C LYS A 75 9.86 -5.87 -3.37
N THR A 76 9.32 -7.07 -3.19
CA THR A 76 10.06 -8.32 -3.41
C THR A 76 10.34 -8.54 -4.89
N GLN A 77 9.37 -8.22 -5.76
CA GLN A 77 9.50 -8.39 -7.21
C GLN A 77 10.45 -7.37 -7.85
N ALA A 78 10.51 -6.13 -7.34
CA ALA A 78 11.48 -5.12 -7.78
C ALA A 78 12.94 -5.45 -7.41
N SER A 79 13.15 -6.41 -6.52
CA SER A 79 14.48 -6.83 -6.04
C SER A 79 14.99 -8.11 -6.72
N ALA A 80 14.24 -8.67 -7.69
CA ALA A 80 14.69 -9.84 -8.44
C ALA A 80 15.88 -9.47 -9.34
N PRO A 81 17.02 -10.17 -9.26
CA PRO A 81 18.15 -9.90 -10.14
C PRO A 81 17.75 -10.15 -11.59
N THR A 82 17.99 -9.16 -12.44
CA THR A 82 17.88 -9.30 -13.90
C THR A 82 18.69 -10.54 -14.31
N PRO A 83 18.09 -11.53 -15.01
CA PRO A 83 18.88 -12.66 -15.50
C PRO A 83 20.03 -12.09 -16.35
N PRO A 84 21.27 -12.55 -16.16
CA PRO A 84 22.39 -12.05 -16.95
C PRO A 84 22.06 -12.30 -18.41
N THR A 85 22.06 -11.24 -19.21
CA THR A 85 21.93 -11.29 -20.66
C THR A 85 22.95 -12.31 -21.16
N GLN A 86 22.47 -13.51 -21.52
CA GLN A 86 23.28 -14.48 -22.23
C GLN A 86 23.64 -13.83 -23.56
N GLU A 87 24.86 -13.29 -23.66
CA GLU A 87 25.47 -12.93 -24.92
C GLU A 87 25.36 -14.14 -25.84
N ALA A 88 24.55 -14.00 -26.89
CA ALA A 88 24.32 -15.02 -27.89
C ALA A 88 25.67 -15.35 -28.57
N PHE A 89 26.34 -16.39 -28.08
CA PHE A 89 27.49 -16.98 -28.73
C PHE A 89 27.05 -17.60 -30.06
N GLY A 90 27.56 -17.06 -31.16
CA GLY A 90 27.64 -17.75 -32.45
C GLY A 90 26.76 -17.20 -33.55
N ILE A 91 27.11 -16.04 -34.11
CA ILE A 91 26.75 -15.72 -35.50
C ILE A 91 27.47 -16.74 -36.39
N TRP A 92 26.77 -17.77 -36.87
CA TRP A 92 27.29 -18.64 -37.92
C TRP A 92 27.15 -17.91 -39.26
N LYS A 93 28.29 -17.58 -39.89
CA LYS A 93 28.33 -17.11 -41.29
C LYS A 93 28.72 -18.28 -42.18
N PRO A 94 27.86 -18.76 -43.10
CA PRO A 94 28.27 -19.76 -44.07
C PRO A 94 29.24 -19.14 -45.09
N ALA A 95 30.36 -19.81 -45.35
CA ALA A 95 31.28 -19.45 -46.43
C ALA A 95 30.63 -19.74 -47.79
N LYS A 96 30.88 -18.85 -48.76
CA LYS A 96 30.51 -19.02 -50.17
C LYS A 96 31.23 -20.20 -50.82
#